data_AF-A0A7W9KH49-F1
#
_entry.id   AF-A0A7W9KH49-F1
#
_cell.length_a   1.000
_cell.length_b   1.000
_cell.length_c   1.000
_cell.angle_alpha   90.00
_cell.angle_beta   90.00
_cell.angle_gamma   90.00
#
_symmetry.space_group_name_H-M   'P 1'
#
loop_
_entity.id
_entity.type
_entity.pdbx_description
1 polymer ?
#
loop_
_entity_poly.entity_id
_entity_poly.type
_entity_poly.pdbx_seq_one_letter_code
_entity_poly.pdbx_strand_id
1 'polypeptide(L)'
;MPEIAEWFHPKRRTGQTRLLMVGAVLGALVVLTSSTLFSWPVKGLSATAAADDPNVAFDAPDGSCLTWPAGSADITKVDCSAKHLFEIAGTVDLTSKYPSGAPFPDATLWQKIAQDNCGPVVSKYMNGKLDPNGKYTANALNPTAQQWSGGARTIRCGVQAAGPAGGLQPTTGSARTADQSAIYPVGTCLGIKDKAVSDPVPCTSEHAYEIVGIVDLKSQFPDGFPAEDKQQTALSERCVKAANDYTGGFDLSKNKLGLTWDNIKQESWNLGSTKVNCKIGQKLEDGSGLQSITNSVKGVGGGAAATSTSAPPAGG
;
A
#
# COMPACT_ATOMS: atom_id res chain seq x y z
N MET A 1 -30.67 -0.32 7.41
CA MET A 1 -29.23 -0.18 7.14
C MET A 1 -28.45 -1.47 6.80
N PRO A 2 -29.05 -2.67 6.59
CA PRO A 2 -28.34 -3.77 5.91
C PRO A 2 -28.09 -3.51 4.42
N GLU A 3 -28.98 -2.75 3.78
CA GLU A 3 -29.01 -2.49 2.33
C GLU A 3 -27.74 -1.81 1.76
N ILE A 4 -27.09 -0.94 2.55
CA ILE A 4 -25.90 -0.18 2.11
C ILE A 4 -24.64 -1.04 1.95
N ALA A 5 -24.55 -2.15 2.69
CA ALA A 5 -23.47 -3.12 2.54
C ALA A 5 -23.79 -4.12 1.41
N GLU A 6 -25.07 -4.44 1.19
CA GLU A 6 -25.51 -5.34 0.12
C GLU A 6 -25.23 -4.77 -1.28
N TRP A 7 -25.22 -3.44 -1.46
CA TRP A 7 -24.79 -2.82 -2.71
C TRP A 7 -23.31 -3.08 -3.05
N PHE A 8 -22.44 -3.11 -2.03
CA PHE A 8 -21.03 -3.42 -2.22
C PHE A 8 -20.75 -4.92 -2.33
N HIS A 9 -21.57 -5.75 -1.67
CA HIS A 9 -21.41 -7.20 -1.61
C HIS A 9 -22.67 -7.92 -2.12
N PRO A 10 -22.96 -7.89 -3.44
CA PRO A 10 -24.07 -8.66 -3.97
C PRO A 10 -23.86 -10.15 -3.69
N LYS A 11 -24.89 -10.84 -3.19
CA LYS A 11 -24.89 -12.31 -3.08
C LYS A 11 -24.47 -12.90 -4.43
N ARG A 12 -23.38 -13.68 -4.44
CA ARG A 12 -22.82 -14.31 -5.66
C ARG A 12 -23.92 -15.04 -6.44
N ARG A 13 -24.32 -14.50 -7.59
CA ARG A 13 -24.93 -15.29 -8.65
C ARG A 13 -23.80 -15.93 -9.45
N THR A 14 -23.72 -17.25 -9.40
CA THR A 14 -22.83 -18.06 -10.23
C THR A 14 -23.17 -17.88 -11.70
N GLY A 15 -22.28 -17.29 -12.50
CA GLY A 15 -22.49 -17.23 -13.95
C GLY A 15 -21.58 -16.27 -14.71
N GLN A 16 -20.53 -16.85 -15.31
CA GLN A 16 -19.93 -16.49 -16.60
C GLN A 16 -19.09 -15.20 -16.74
N THR A 17 -17.78 -15.42 -16.66
CA THR A 17 -16.70 -14.63 -17.28
C THR A 17 -16.75 -14.75 -18.80
N ARG A 18 -16.56 -13.63 -19.53
CA ARG A 18 -15.84 -13.60 -20.82
C ARG A 18 -15.32 -12.19 -21.10
N LEU A 19 -13.99 -12.08 -21.15
CA LEU A 19 -13.21 -10.91 -21.51
C LEU A 19 -13.50 -10.44 -22.94
N LEU A 20 -13.41 -9.13 -23.17
CA LEU A 20 -12.90 -8.54 -24.41
C LEU A 20 -11.92 -7.41 -24.06
N MET A 21 -10.68 -7.56 -24.53
CA MET A 21 -9.62 -6.55 -24.62
C MET A 21 -9.62 -5.95 -26.03
N VAL A 22 -9.17 -4.68 -26.18
CA VAL A 22 -8.20 -4.17 -27.19
C VAL A 22 -8.31 -2.64 -27.39
N GLY A 23 -7.15 -1.96 -27.37
CA GLY A 23 -6.86 -0.67 -28.03
C GLY A 23 -6.97 0.57 -27.13
N ALA A 24 -6.07 1.56 -27.12
CA ALA A 24 -5.08 1.97 -28.11
C ALA A 24 -3.96 2.85 -27.50
N VAL A 25 -2.89 3.00 -28.28
CA VAL A 25 -1.62 3.67 -28.00
C VAL A 25 -1.63 5.13 -28.51
N LEU A 26 -0.76 5.97 -27.93
CA LEU A 26 -0.13 7.21 -28.45
C LEU A 26 -0.76 8.57 -28.07
N GLY A 27 0.07 9.39 -27.42
CA GLY A 27 -0.12 10.83 -27.15
C GLY A 27 0.98 11.36 -26.23
N ALA A 28 2.25 11.27 -26.65
CA ALA A 28 3.07 12.44 -27.02
C ALA A 28 3.13 13.52 -25.91
N LEU A 29 4.20 13.55 -25.12
CA LEU A 29 5.36 14.45 -25.33
C LEU A 29 4.94 15.84 -25.84
N VAL A 30 4.87 16.80 -24.91
CA VAL A 30 5.33 18.22 -24.97
C VAL A 30 4.62 18.95 -23.83
N VAL A 31 5.33 19.25 -22.74
CA VAL A 31 5.44 20.59 -22.11
C VAL A 31 6.69 20.55 -21.22
N LEU A 32 7.84 20.84 -21.81
CA LEU A 32 9.05 21.26 -21.12
C LEU A 32 9.19 22.77 -21.37
N THR A 33 8.77 23.59 -20.41
CA THR A 33 9.23 24.98 -20.30
C THR A 33 9.15 25.45 -18.84
N SER A 34 10.34 25.67 -18.28
CA SER A 34 10.73 26.90 -17.57
C SER A 34 9.94 27.33 -16.34
N SER A 35 10.53 27.12 -15.17
CA SER A 35 10.48 28.07 -14.05
C SER A 35 11.73 27.88 -13.17
N THR A 36 12.88 28.32 -13.67
CA THR A 36 13.90 28.87 -12.80
C THR A 36 13.40 30.20 -12.24
N LEU A 37 13.95 30.59 -11.09
CA LEU A 37 13.74 31.83 -10.32
C LEU A 37 12.82 31.68 -9.09
N PHE A 38 13.39 31.21 -7.99
CA PHE A 38 13.33 31.89 -6.69
C PHE A 38 14.57 31.51 -5.86
N SER A 39 15.63 32.29 -6.04
CA SER A 39 16.81 32.28 -5.17
C SER A 39 16.69 33.46 -4.20
N TRP A 40 16.63 33.21 -2.89
CA TRP A 40 17.01 34.20 -1.89
C TRP A 40 17.66 33.52 -0.67
N PRO A 41 18.72 34.11 -0.06
CA PRO A 41 19.63 33.42 0.81
C PRO A 41 19.20 33.51 2.26
N VAL A 42 19.27 32.39 2.98
CA VAL A 42 19.38 32.39 4.44
C VAL A 42 20.76 31.87 4.80
N LYS A 43 21.59 32.80 5.25
CA LYS A 43 22.94 32.57 5.75
C LYS A 43 22.81 32.29 7.25
N GLY A 44 23.23 31.10 7.67
CA GLY A 44 23.56 30.82 9.07
C GLY A 44 22.59 29.90 9.80
N LEU A 45 22.84 28.59 9.71
CA LEU A 45 23.30 27.82 10.87
C LEU A 45 24.01 26.57 10.34
N SER A 46 25.29 26.44 10.67
CA SER A 46 26.03 25.20 10.48
C SER A 46 25.41 24.12 11.35
N ALA A 47 24.63 23.25 10.72
CA ALA A 47 24.63 21.85 11.07
C ALA A 47 25.30 21.15 9.89
N THR A 48 26.54 20.70 10.08
CA THR A 48 27.06 19.59 9.29
C THR A 48 26.12 18.42 9.54
N ALA A 49 25.07 18.29 8.72
CA ALA A 49 24.53 16.97 8.44
C ALA A 49 25.70 16.24 7.79
N ALA A 50 26.36 15.39 8.56
CA ALA A 50 27.18 14.36 7.97
C ALA A 50 26.27 13.68 6.93
N ALA A 51 26.67 13.74 5.66
CA ALA A 51 26.14 12.78 4.71
C ALA A 51 26.51 11.42 5.31
N ASP A 52 25.49 10.70 5.79
CA ASP A 52 25.68 9.35 6.29
C ASP A 52 26.42 8.53 5.22
N ASP A 53 27.27 7.61 5.69
CA ASP A 53 28.08 6.73 4.84
C ASP A 53 27.18 6.09 3.76
N PRO A 54 27.51 6.17 2.45
CA PRO A 54 26.74 5.52 1.39
C PRO A 54 26.61 3.99 1.56
N ASN A 55 27.34 3.40 2.51
CA ASN A 55 27.28 1.99 2.86
C ASN A 55 26.38 1.66 4.06
N VAL A 56 25.66 2.62 4.69
CA VAL A 56 24.81 2.35 5.87
C VAL A 56 23.87 1.16 5.67
N ALA A 57 23.24 1.06 4.50
CA ALA A 57 22.36 -0.07 4.17
C ALA A 57 23.12 -1.41 4.02
N PHE A 58 24.34 -1.36 3.51
CA PHE A 58 25.16 -2.55 3.26
C PHE A 58 25.87 -3.04 4.51
N ASP A 59 26.27 -2.17 5.42
CA ASP A 59 26.97 -2.56 6.64
C ASP A 59 26.00 -2.89 7.79
N ALA A 60 24.72 -2.55 7.64
CA ALA A 60 23.69 -2.84 8.62
C ALA A 60 23.39 -4.36 8.72
N PRO A 61 23.39 -4.94 9.94
CA PRO A 61 23.06 -6.34 10.14
C PRO A 61 21.57 -6.61 9.97
N ASP A 62 21.21 -7.88 9.79
CA ASP A 62 19.83 -8.37 9.79
C ASP A 62 19.06 -7.86 11.01
N GLY A 63 17.80 -7.46 10.78
CA GLY A 63 16.94 -6.79 11.75
C GLY A 63 17.17 -5.28 11.90
N SER A 64 18.10 -4.69 11.13
CA SER A 64 18.22 -3.23 11.07
C SER A 64 17.08 -2.62 10.26
N CYS A 65 16.53 -1.52 10.77
CA CYS A 65 15.47 -0.75 10.11
C CYS A 65 16.05 0.48 9.42
N LEU A 66 15.60 0.72 8.20
CA LEU A 66 16.13 1.73 7.30
C LEU A 66 15.01 2.67 6.82
N THR A 67 15.35 3.94 6.70
CA THR A 67 14.45 4.96 6.17
C THR A 67 15.21 5.90 5.24
N TRP A 68 14.49 6.55 4.34
CA TRP A 68 15.01 7.57 3.44
C TRP A 68 13.87 8.55 3.07
N PRO A 69 14.19 9.82 2.77
CA PRO A 69 13.21 10.76 2.25
C PRO A 69 12.62 10.28 0.92
N ALA A 70 11.38 10.70 0.62
CA ALA A 70 10.75 10.41 -0.66
C ALA A 70 11.60 10.96 -1.82
N GLY A 71 11.88 10.11 -2.81
CA GLY A 71 12.70 10.47 -3.97
C GLY A 71 14.21 10.58 -3.70
N SER A 72 14.69 10.26 -2.50
CA SER A 72 16.10 10.24 -2.16
C SER A 72 16.66 8.81 -2.06
N ALA A 73 17.96 8.66 -2.32
CA ALA A 73 18.75 7.47 -2.05
C ALA A 73 19.53 7.55 -0.73
N ASP A 74 19.29 8.59 0.07
CA ASP A 74 19.96 8.83 1.36
C ASP A 74 19.38 7.88 2.42
N ILE A 75 19.90 6.66 2.42
CA ILE A 75 19.48 5.62 3.35
C ILE A 75 20.12 5.86 4.71
N THR A 76 19.27 5.90 5.74
CA THR A 76 19.68 6.05 7.13
C THR A 76 19.16 4.88 7.95
N LYS A 77 19.94 4.47 8.95
CA LYS A 77 19.51 3.45 9.93
C LYS A 77 18.78 4.15 11.07
N VAL A 78 17.63 3.59 11.46
CA VAL A 78 16.81 4.07 12.58
C VAL A 78 16.46 2.93 13.52
N ASP A 79 16.06 3.28 14.75
CA ASP A 79 15.42 2.32 15.65
C ASP A 79 14.11 1.81 15.02
N CYS A 80 13.86 0.50 15.09
CA CYS A 80 12.67 -0.07 14.46
C CYS A 80 11.35 0.45 15.05
N SER A 81 11.35 0.96 16.28
CA SER A 81 10.19 1.64 16.86
C SER A 81 9.85 2.95 16.15
N ALA A 82 10.84 3.59 15.50
CA ALA A 82 10.63 4.74 14.65
C ALA A 82 10.06 4.32 13.29
N LYS A 83 9.46 5.29 12.59
CA LYS A 83 8.96 5.06 11.23
C LYS A 83 10.13 4.72 10.31
N HIS A 84 10.00 3.62 9.58
CA HIS A 84 10.99 3.14 8.63
C HIS A 84 10.30 2.48 7.43
N LEU A 85 11.01 2.36 6.31
CA LEU A 85 10.48 1.86 5.04
C LEU A 85 10.93 0.42 4.77
N PHE A 86 12.03 -0.02 5.37
CA PHE A 86 12.65 -1.31 5.08
C PHE A 86 13.28 -1.92 6.33
N GLU A 87 13.13 -3.22 6.52
CA GLU A 87 13.81 -4.00 7.56
C GLU A 87 14.65 -5.08 6.90
N ILE A 88 15.96 -5.09 7.16
CA ILE A 88 16.87 -6.08 6.56
C ILE A 88 16.55 -7.46 7.13
N ALA A 89 16.32 -8.43 6.24
CA ALA A 89 16.00 -9.82 6.61
C ALA A 89 17.17 -10.77 6.40
N GLY A 90 18.12 -10.41 5.53
CA GLY A 90 19.26 -11.24 5.18
C GLY A 90 20.01 -10.74 3.95
N THR A 91 21.03 -11.49 3.56
CA THR A 91 21.89 -11.15 2.42
C THR A 91 21.97 -12.30 1.43
N VAL A 92 22.14 -11.99 0.14
CA VAL A 92 22.35 -13.00 -0.91
C VAL A 92 23.57 -12.61 -1.73
N ASP A 93 24.51 -13.53 -1.89
CA ASP A 93 25.66 -13.39 -2.76
C ASP A 93 25.31 -13.84 -4.18
N LEU A 94 25.51 -12.93 -5.14
CA LEU A 94 25.22 -13.14 -6.56
C LEU A 94 26.46 -13.50 -7.38
N THR A 95 27.63 -13.65 -6.76
CA THR A 95 28.93 -13.85 -7.44
C THR A 95 28.91 -15.01 -8.45
N SER A 96 28.22 -16.11 -8.13
CA SER A 96 28.12 -17.28 -9.02
C SER A 96 27.36 -17.02 -10.33
N LYS A 97 26.40 -16.09 -10.32
CA LYS A 97 25.61 -15.70 -11.51
C LYS A 97 26.18 -14.47 -12.21
N TYR A 98 26.87 -13.60 -11.46
CA TYR A 98 27.39 -12.32 -11.94
C TYR A 98 28.87 -12.18 -11.56
N PRO A 99 29.79 -12.76 -12.34
CA PRO A 99 31.23 -12.69 -12.06
C PRO A 99 31.79 -11.27 -12.16
N SER A 100 33.08 -11.13 -11.85
CA SER A 100 33.81 -9.87 -12.06
C SER A 100 33.70 -9.41 -13.51
N GLY A 101 33.48 -8.11 -13.72
CA GLY A 101 33.26 -7.52 -15.05
C GLY A 101 31.85 -7.67 -15.61
N ALA A 102 30.93 -8.38 -14.94
CA ALA A 102 29.51 -8.41 -15.35
C ALA A 102 28.93 -6.97 -15.39
N PRO A 103 28.12 -6.62 -16.42
CA PRO A 103 27.51 -5.29 -16.51
C PRO A 103 26.60 -5.02 -15.32
N PHE A 104 26.46 -3.74 -14.94
CA PHE A 104 25.51 -3.34 -13.90
C PHE A 104 24.08 -3.65 -14.37
N PRO A 105 23.28 -4.42 -13.60
CA PRO A 105 21.90 -4.71 -13.97
C PRO A 105 21.05 -3.44 -14.13
N ASP A 106 20.15 -3.47 -15.11
CA ASP A 106 19.10 -2.45 -15.21
C ASP A 106 17.99 -2.69 -14.16
N ALA A 107 17.03 -1.76 -14.10
CA ALA A 107 15.94 -1.83 -13.12
C ALA A 107 15.09 -3.11 -13.25
N THR A 108 14.81 -3.56 -14.48
CA THR A 108 14.03 -4.77 -14.75
C THR A 108 14.75 -6.01 -14.23
N LEU A 109 16.06 -6.10 -14.49
CA LEU A 109 16.88 -7.21 -14.02
C LEU A 109 17.03 -7.17 -12.49
N TRP A 110 17.18 -6.00 -11.87
CA TRP A 110 17.20 -5.89 -10.41
C TRP A 110 15.90 -6.36 -9.76
N GLN A 111 14.75 -6.01 -10.34
CA GLN A 111 13.46 -6.47 -9.86
C GLN A 111 13.36 -8.00 -9.95
N LYS A 112 13.82 -8.60 -11.06
CA LYS A 112 13.85 -10.06 -11.22
C LYS A 112 14.78 -10.73 -10.21
N ILE A 113 15.96 -10.17 -9.99
CA ILE A 113 16.91 -10.63 -8.97
C ILE A 113 16.26 -10.59 -7.58
N ALA A 114 15.57 -9.52 -7.22
CA ALA A 114 14.89 -9.42 -5.92
C ALA A 114 13.80 -10.50 -5.78
N GLN A 115 12.95 -10.67 -6.80
CA GLN A 115 11.88 -11.68 -6.81
C GLN A 115 12.41 -13.10 -6.67
N ASP A 116 13.49 -13.43 -7.37
CA ASP A 116 14.05 -14.79 -7.38
C ASP A 116 14.75 -15.17 -6.08
N ASN A 117 15.28 -14.19 -5.34
CA ASN A 117 16.20 -14.45 -4.24
C ASN A 117 15.63 -14.07 -2.87
N CYS A 118 14.79 -13.04 -2.75
CA CYS A 118 14.45 -12.46 -1.45
C CYS A 118 13.21 -13.05 -0.78
N GLY A 119 12.26 -13.63 -1.53
CA GLY A 119 11.07 -14.28 -0.96
C GLY A 119 11.41 -15.34 0.10
N PRO A 120 12.28 -16.32 -0.21
CA PRO A 120 12.69 -17.33 0.77
C PRO A 120 13.45 -16.77 1.98
N VAL A 121 14.30 -15.75 1.77
CA VAL A 121 15.08 -15.11 2.84
C VAL A 121 14.14 -14.40 3.84
N VAL A 122 13.21 -13.59 3.33
CA VAL A 122 12.23 -12.88 4.16
C VAL A 122 11.28 -13.85 4.84
N SER A 123 10.80 -14.88 4.14
CA SER A 123 9.94 -15.90 4.75
C SER A 123 10.64 -16.59 5.92
N LYS A 124 11.92 -16.98 5.77
CA LYS A 124 12.72 -17.54 6.87
C LYS A 124 12.88 -16.56 8.03
N TYR A 125 13.21 -15.30 7.74
CA TYR A 125 13.38 -14.24 8.75
C TYR A 125 12.11 -14.02 9.60
N MET A 126 10.95 -14.10 8.95
CA MET A 126 9.63 -13.95 9.57
C MET A 126 9.07 -15.28 10.12
N ASN A 127 9.90 -16.32 10.28
CA ASN A 127 9.49 -17.64 10.77
C ASN A 127 8.30 -18.24 9.98
N GLY A 128 8.30 -18.07 8.66
CA GLY A 128 7.26 -18.54 7.76
C GLY A 128 5.98 -17.70 7.74
N LYS A 129 5.93 -16.55 8.44
CA LYS A 129 4.74 -15.70 8.57
C LYS A 129 4.61 -14.59 7.52
N LEU A 130 5.28 -14.70 6.38
CA LEU A 130 5.08 -13.76 5.29
C LEU A 130 3.78 -14.11 4.55
N ASP A 131 2.72 -13.33 4.75
CA ASP A 131 1.43 -13.52 4.07
C ASP A 131 1.48 -12.92 2.65
N PRO A 132 1.28 -13.71 1.59
CA PRO A 132 1.26 -13.20 0.22
C PRO A 132 0.15 -12.17 -0.06
N ASN A 133 -0.91 -12.14 0.76
CA ASN A 133 -1.99 -11.16 0.71
C ASN A 133 -1.92 -10.16 1.87
N GLY A 134 -0.82 -10.17 2.63
CA GLY A 134 -0.63 -9.35 3.82
C GLY A 134 -0.01 -7.99 3.55
N LYS A 135 0.30 -7.31 4.65
CA LYS A 135 0.89 -5.96 4.70
C LYS A 135 2.31 -5.90 4.14
N TYR A 136 3.08 -6.96 4.32
CA TYR A 136 4.51 -6.98 4.06
C TYR A 136 4.84 -7.75 2.79
N THR A 137 5.86 -7.29 2.09
CA THR A 137 6.42 -7.91 0.89
C THR A 137 7.93 -8.01 1.00
N ALA A 138 8.52 -8.94 0.25
CA ALA A 138 9.96 -9.10 0.14
C ALA A 138 10.52 -8.27 -1.03
N ASN A 139 11.61 -7.55 -0.80
CA ASN A 139 12.34 -6.83 -1.84
C ASN A 139 13.85 -6.80 -1.52
N ALA A 140 14.65 -6.19 -2.39
CA ALA A 140 16.09 -6.08 -2.24
C ALA A 140 16.57 -4.64 -2.28
N LEU A 141 17.59 -4.32 -1.47
CA LEU A 141 18.50 -3.22 -1.73
C LEU A 141 19.70 -3.78 -2.52
N ASN A 142 19.91 -3.22 -3.71
CA ASN A 142 20.99 -3.60 -4.61
C ASN A 142 22.19 -2.67 -4.46
N PRO A 143 23.42 -3.15 -4.71
CA PRO A 143 24.61 -2.31 -4.75
C PRO A 143 24.42 -1.11 -5.70
N THR A 144 25.06 0.00 -5.37
CA THR A 144 25.22 1.11 -6.31
C THR A 144 26.11 0.69 -7.49
N ALA A 145 26.04 1.44 -8.60
CA ALA A 145 26.92 1.18 -9.74
C ALA A 145 28.41 1.24 -9.38
N GLN A 146 28.79 2.13 -8.45
CA GLN A 146 30.15 2.25 -7.93
C GLN A 146 30.55 1.04 -7.08
N GLN A 147 29.68 0.56 -6.20
CA GLN A 147 29.93 -0.65 -5.42
C GLN A 147 30.05 -1.87 -6.35
N TRP A 148 29.19 -1.98 -7.35
CA TRP A 148 29.21 -3.07 -8.33
C TRP A 148 30.50 -3.07 -9.18
N SER A 149 30.96 -1.92 -9.66
CA SER A 149 32.23 -1.83 -10.38
C SER A 149 33.44 -2.14 -9.48
N GLY A 150 33.35 -1.83 -8.19
CA GLY A 150 34.29 -2.25 -7.15
C GLY A 150 34.22 -3.73 -6.75
N GLY A 151 33.34 -4.52 -7.36
CA GLY A 151 33.22 -5.97 -7.15
C GLY A 151 32.11 -6.41 -6.18
N ALA A 152 31.29 -5.49 -5.65
CA ALA A 152 30.16 -5.87 -4.80
C ALA A 152 29.15 -6.71 -5.60
N ARG A 153 28.80 -7.88 -5.06
CA ARG A 153 27.81 -8.80 -5.64
C ARG A 153 26.76 -9.25 -4.62
N THR A 154 26.76 -8.66 -3.44
CA THR A 154 25.79 -9.00 -2.40
C THR A 154 24.61 -8.05 -2.43
N ILE A 155 23.39 -8.58 -2.41
CA ILE A 155 22.16 -7.80 -2.18
C ILE A 155 21.70 -7.96 -0.73
N ARG A 156 20.98 -6.96 -0.23
CA ARG A 156 20.30 -7.02 1.08
C ARG A 156 18.82 -7.28 0.84
N CYS A 157 18.37 -8.48 1.16
CA CYS A 157 16.95 -8.81 1.13
C CYS A 157 16.27 -8.27 2.39
N GLY A 158 15.06 -7.77 2.25
CA GLY A 158 14.34 -7.23 3.39
C GLY A 158 12.86 -7.06 3.16
N VAL A 159 12.22 -6.65 4.25
CA VAL A 159 10.78 -6.55 4.39
C VAL A 159 10.38 -5.09 4.20
N GLN A 160 9.35 -4.86 3.40
CA GLN A 160 8.76 -3.54 3.19
C GLN A 160 7.24 -3.64 3.14
N ALA A 161 6.54 -2.56 3.48
CA ALA A 161 5.12 -2.43 3.19
C ALA A 161 4.93 -1.57 1.93
N ALA A 162 4.02 -1.98 1.06
CA ALA A 162 3.69 -1.25 -0.17
C ALA A 162 2.19 -0.98 -0.21
N GLY A 163 1.81 0.19 -0.72
CA GLY A 163 0.43 0.52 -1.01
C GLY A 163 -0.05 -0.18 -2.29
N PRO A 164 -1.33 -0.02 -2.66
CA PRO A 164 -1.92 -0.72 -3.80
C PRO A 164 -1.27 -0.38 -5.15
N ALA A 165 -0.67 0.82 -5.28
CA ALA A 165 0.07 1.23 -6.48
C ALA A 165 1.59 1.01 -6.36
N GLY A 166 2.05 0.39 -5.27
CA GLY A 166 3.45 0.00 -5.06
C GLY A 166 4.30 1.02 -4.33
N GLY A 167 3.78 2.19 -3.97
CA GLY A 167 4.48 3.17 -3.16
C GLY A 167 4.75 2.64 -1.75
N LEU A 168 5.98 2.80 -1.28
CA LEU A 168 6.38 2.31 0.04
C LEU A 168 5.63 3.02 1.17
N GLN A 169 5.20 2.24 2.14
CA GLN A 169 4.45 2.71 3.30
C GLN A 169 5.34 2.64 4.53
N PRO A 170 5.40 3.70 5.36
CA PRO A 170 6.15 3.67 6.60
C PRO A 170 5.54 2.65 7.57
N THR A 171 6.40 1.89 8.23
CA THR A 171 6.02 0.95 9.29
C THR A 171 6.80 1.24 10.58
N THR A 172 6.36 0.63 11.67
CA THR A 172 6.96 0.73 13.00
C THR A 172 6.94 -0.63 13.68
N GLY A 173 7.92 -0.90 14.54
CA GLY A 173 8.19 -2.22 15.11
C GLY A 173 8.81 -3.18 14.10
N SER A 174 9.32 -4.32 14.60
CA SER A 174 9.87 -5.36 13.73
C SER A 174 8.77 -6.16 13.03
N ALA A 175 8.95 -6.39 11.73
CA ALA A 175 8.12 -7.24 10.88
C ALA A 175 8.01 -8.69 11.41
N ARG A 176 9.00 -9.19 12.15
CA ARG A 176 8.96 -10.56 12.74
C ARG A 176 7.82 -10.76 13.72
N THR A 177 7.41 -9.69 14.40
CA THR A 177 6.36 -9.69 15.43
C THR A 177 5.13 -8.92 15.00
N ALA A 178 5.18 -8.24 13.86
CA ALA A 178 4.09 -7.42 13.37
C ALA A 178 2.92 -8.26 12.85
N ASP A 179 1.73 -7.69 12.99
CA ASP A 179 0.50 -8.16 12.37
C ASP A 179 0.62 -8.14 10.83
N GLN A 180 0.16 -9.21 10.16
CA GLN A 180 0.23 -9.34 8.70
C GLN A 180 -0.95 -8.68 7.99
N SER A 181 -1.98 -8.20 8.69
CA SER A 181 -3.17 -7.67 8.05
C SER A 181 -2.83 -6.43 7.23
N ALA A 182 -3.21 -6.45 5.94
CA ALA A 182 -3.05 -5.34 5.01
C ALA A 182 -4.05 -4.20 5.29
N ILE A 183 -3.94 -3.61 6.49
CA ILE A 183 -4.80 -2.54 6.96
C ILE A 183 -4.10 -1.18 6.94
N TYR A 184 -4.89 -0.14 6.75
CA TYR A 184 -4.50 1.25 6.90
C TYR A 184 -5.15 1.86 8.16
N PRO A 185 -4.54 2.88 8.77
CA PRO A 185 -5.13 3.61 9.89
C PRO A 185 -6.49 4.22 9.54
N VAL A 186 -7.38 4.32 10.54
CA VAL A 186 -8.66 5.04 10.40
C VAL A 186 -8.39 6.50 10.02
N GLY A 187 -9.14 7.02 9.04
CA GLY A 187 -8.97 8.32 8.42
C GLY A 187 -7.99 8.37 7.25
N THR A 188 -7.42 7.23 6.86
CA THR A 188 -6.63 7.14 5.63
C THR A 188 -7.57 7.17 4.41
N CYS A 189 -7.25 7.99 3.41
CA CYS A 189 -7.90 7.95 2.11
C CYS A 189 -7.00 7.25 1.10
N LEU A 190 -7.48 6.16 0.52
CA LEU A 190 -6.77 5.40 -0.50
C LEU A 190 -7.09 6.00 -1.86
N GLY A 191 -6.07 6.46 -2.58
CA GLY A 191 -6.21 7.16 -3.85
C GLY A 191 -6.93 6.34 -4.90
N ILE A 192 -7.18 6.98 -6.04
CA ILE A 192 -7.80 6.33 -7.19
C ILE A 192 -6.99 6.57 -8.46
N LYS A 193 -6.81 5.54 -9.27
CA LYS A 193 -6.20 5.62 -10.60
C LYS A 193 -6.85 4.58 -11.50
N ASP A 194 -7.25 4.99 -12.70
CA ASP A 194 -7.86 4.08 -13.69
C ASP A 194 -9.03 3.25 -13.12
N LYS A 195 -9.89 3.89 -12.31
CA LYS A 195 -11.04 3.27 -11.60
C LYS A 195 -10.66 2.20 -10.55
N ALA A 196 -9.39 2.10 -10.18
CA ALA A 196 -8.87 1.18 -9.18
C ALA A 196 -8.23 1.92 -7.99
N VAL A 197 -8.09 1.21 -6.87
CA VAL A 197 -7.46 1.74 -5.66
C VAL A 197 -5.96 2.00 -5.92
N SER A 198 -5.47 3.12 -5.42
CA SER A 198 -4.07 3.53 -5.45
C SER A 198 -3.54 3.76 -4.02
N ASP A 199 -2.29 4.21 -3.91
CA ASP A 199 -1.63 4.52 -2.64
C ASP A 199 -2.37 5.62 -1.85
N PRO A 200 -2.14 5.72 -0.53
CA PRO A 200 -2.75 6.76 0.29
C PRO A 200 -2.51 8.18 -0.23
N VAL A 201 -3.55 9.02 -0.17
CA VAL A 201 -3.56 10.43 -0.57
C VAL A 201 -4.26 11.28 0.50
N PRO A 202 -4.07 12.62 0.51
CA PRO A 202 -4.92 13.50 1.31
C PRO A 202 -6.39 13.32 0.94
N CYS A 203 -7.29 13.30 1.93
CA CYS A 203 -8.73 13.12 1.67
C CYS A 203 -9.37 14.27 0.86
N THR A 204 -8.71 15.42 0.77
CA THR A 204 -9.11 16.52 -0.12
C THR A 204 -8.83 16.23 -1.60
N SER A 205 -7.96 15.26 -1.89
CA SER A 205 -7.69 14.76 -3.24
C SER A 205 -8.71 13.69 -3.63
N GLU A 206 -8.82 13.41 -4.93
CA GLU A 206 -9.63 12.29 -5.41
C GLU A 206 -9.13 10.96 -4.85
N HIS A 207 -10.05 10.17 -4.30
CA HIS A 207 -9.73 8.89 -3.68
C HIS A 207 -10.86 7.88 -3.90
N ALA A 208 -10.55 6.60 -3.78
CA ALA A 208 -11.47 5.49 -4.00
C ALA A 208 -12.20 5.09 -2.71
N TYR A 209 -11.47 5.08 -1.60
CA TYR A 209 -11.98 4.68 -0.30
C TYR A 209 -11.45 5.58 0.81
N GLU A 210 -12.28 5.84 1.81
CA GLU A 210 -11.86 6.31 3.13
C GLU A 210 -11.99 5.18 4.15
N ILE A 211 -10.95 4.97 4.95
CA ILE A 211 -10.95 3.99 6.04
C ILE A 211 -11.66 4.57 7.25
N VAL A 212 -12.78 3.98 7.64
CA VAL A 212 -13.62 4.48 8.75
C VAL A 212 -13.57 3.61 10.00
N GLY A 213 -12.97 2.43 9.90
CA GLY A 213 -12.85 1.51 11.02
C GLY A 213 -11.84 0.40 10.76
N ILE A 214 -11.38 -0.21 11.86
CA ILE A 214 -10.60 -1.45 11.85
C ILE A 214 -11.30 -2.43 12.78
N VAL A 215 -11.60 -3.63 12.29
CA VAL A 215 -12.17 -4.72 13.09
C VAL A 215 -11.13 -5.81 13.24
N ASP A 216 -10.81 -6.20 14.47
CA ASP A 216 -10.01 -7.39 14.75
C ASP A 216 -10.92 -8.60 14.92
N LEU A 217 -10.96 -9.48 13.91
CA LEU A 217 -11.76 -10.70 13.93
C LEU A 217 -11.24 -11.71 14.96
N LYS A 218 -9.96 -11.66 15.35
CA LYS A 218 -9.43 -12.56 16.38
C LYS A 218 -10.05 -12.31 17.75
N SER A 219 -10.36 -11.04 18.06
CA SER A 219 -11.07 -10.68 19.29
C SER A 219 -12.50 -11.24 19.34
N GLN A 220 -13.08 -11.57 18.17
CA GLN A 220 -14.44 -12.06 18.01
C GLN A 220 -14.53 -13.58 17.93
N PHE A 221 -13.49 -14.18 17.36
CA PHE A 221 -13.40 -15.61 17.12
C PHE A 221 -12.11 -16.13 17.77
N PRO A 222 -12.05 -16.21 19.12
CA PRO A 222 -10.85 -16.64 19.83
C PRO A 222 -10.48 -18.10 19.56
N ASP A 223 -11.48 -18.91 19.18
CA ASP A 223 -11.33 -20.35 18.94
C ASP A 223 -10.71 -20.68 17.56
N GLY A 224 -10.45 -19.68 16.72
CA GLY A 224 -9.76 -19.86 15.44
C GLY A 224 -10.47 -19.22 14.26
N PHE A 225 -10.12 -19.67 13.06
CA PHE A 225 -10.59 -19.09 11.80
C PHE A 225 -12.13 -19.16 11.67
N PRO A 226 -12.83 -18.03 11.55
CA PRO A 226 -14.25 -18.00 11.25
C PRO A 226 -14.53 -18.26 9.76
N ALA A 227 -15.55 -19.08 9.48
CA ALA A 227 -16.09 -19.22 8.13
C ALA A 227 -16.56 -17.85 7.57
N GLU A 228 -16.55 -17.69 6.24
CA GLU A 228 -16.81 -16.39 5.58
C GLU A 228 -18.18 -15.79 5.92
N ASP A 229 -19.21 -16.61 6.13
CA ASP A 229 -20.55 -16.18 6.53
C ASP A 229 -20.54 -15.57 7.94
N LYS A 230 -19.82 -16.21 8.88
CA LYS A 230 -19.62 -15.67 10.24
C LYS A 230 -18.81 -14.38 10.22
N GLN A 231 -17.78 -14.30 9.36
CA GLN A 231 -17.05 -13.05 9.15
C GLN A 231 -17.98 -11.97 8.64
N GLN A 232 -18.78 -12.26 7.62
CA GLN A 232 -19.71 -11.29 7.03
C GLN A 232 -20.71 -10.75 8.04
N THR A 233 -21.29 -11.62 8.89
CA THR A 233 -22.19 -11.19 9.96
C THR A 233 -21.48 -10.28 10.96
N ALA A 234 -20.30 -10.67 11.45
CA ALA A 234 -19.54 -9.89 12.42
C ALA A 234 -19.05 -8.54 11.85
N LEU A 235 -18.56 -8.53 10.62
CA LEU A 235 -18.07 -7.33 9.94
C LEU A 235 -19.22 -6.38 9.60
N SER A 236 -20.38 -6.89 9.20
CA SER A 236 -21.56 -6.06 8.92
C SER A 236 -21.96 -5.23 10.14
N GLU A 237 -22.13 -5.87 11.29
CA GLU A 237 -22.50 -5.17 12.52
C GLU A 237 -21.43 -4.13 12.94
N ARG A 238 -20.17 -4.56 12.96
CA ARG A 238 -19.06 -3.75 13.50
C ARG A 238 -18.65 -2.62 12.58
N CYS A 239 -18.61 -2.87 11.27
CA CYS A 239 -18.31 -1.83 10.30
C CYS A 239 -19.45 -0.81 10.19
N VAL A 240 -20.72 -1.23 10.29
CA VAL A 240 -21.84 -0.27 10.34
C VAL A 240 -21.72 0.62 11.57
N LYS A 241 -21.40 0.05 12.74
CA LYS A 241 -21.15 0.84 13.94
C LYS A 241 -19.98 1.82 13.74
N ALA A 242 -18.83 1.34 13.28
CA ALA A 242 -17.65 2.16 13.06
C ALA A 242 -17.91 3.30 12.05
N ALA A 243 -18.63 3.01 10.96
CA ALA A 243 -19.03 4.01 9.99
C ALA A 243 -19.93 5.08 10.61
N ASN A 244 -20.96 4.70 11.38
CA ASN A 244 -21.86 5.66 12.04
C ASN A 244 -21.11 6.54 13.06
N ASP A 245 -20.24 5.93 13.87
CA ASP A 245 -19.41 6.66 14.84
C ASP A 245 -18.47 7.66 14.13
N TYR A 246 -17.88 7.25 13.01
CA TYR A 246 -16.92 8.06 12.24
C TYR A 246 -17.58 9.24 11.50
N THR A 247 -18.76 9.00 10.90
CA THR A 247 -19.45 9.99 10.07
C THR A 247 -20.41 10.89 10.86
N GLY A 248 -20.72 10.53 12.11
CA GLY A 248 -21.76 11.21 12.89
C GLY A 248 -23.18 10.84 12.45
N GLY A 249 -23.38 9.63 11.93
CA GLY A 249 -24.69 9.14 11.45
C GLY A 249 -25.09 9.68 10.07
N PHE A 250 -24.13 10.13 9.28
CA PHE A 250 -24.36 10.58 7.90
C PHE A 250 -25.01 9.48 7.06
N ASP A 251 -26.06 9.83 6.32
CA ASP A 251 -26.74 8.91 5.42
C ASP A 251 -25.96 8.76 4.11
N LEU A 252 -25.19 7.68 4.04
CA LEU A 252 -24.35 7.33 2.87
C LEU A 252 -25.16 7.17 1.58
N SER A 253 -26.40 6.67 1.69
CA SER A 253 -27.23 6.35 0.53
C SER A 253 -27.62 7.60 -0.27
N LYS A 254 -27.82 8.74 0.42
CA LYS A 254 -28.14 10.03 -0.20
C LYS A 254 -27.04 10.55 -1.12
N ASN A 255 -25.81 10.06 -0.96
CA ASN A 255 -24.65 10.49 -1.74
C ASN A 255 -24.08 9.35 -2.60
N LYS A 256 -24.87 8.28 -2.83
CA LYS A 256 -24.45 7.08 -3.55
C LYS A 256 -23.17 6.44 -2.97
N LEU A 257 -22.88 6.69 -1.70
CA LEU A 257 -21.78 6.05 -0.98
C LEU A 257 -22.28 4.76 -0.36
N GLY A 258 -21.35 3.82 -0.17
CA GLY A 258 -21.64 2.62 0.59
C GLY A 258 -20.43 2.14 1.37
N LEU A 259 -20.73 1.23 2.30
CA LEU A 259 -19.79 0.66 3.23
C LEU A 259 -19.37 -0.73 2.73
N THR A 260 -18.08 -1.00 2.76
CA THR A 260 -17.49 -2.27 2.32
C THR A 260 -16.32 -2.69 3.19
N TRP A 261 -15.91 -3.94 3.04
CA TRP A 261 -14.83 -4.63 3.74
C TRP A 261 -14.47 -5.87 2.93
N ASP A 262 -13.29 -6.45 3.19
CA ASP A 262 -12.88 -7.72 2.57
C ASP A 262 -12.75 -8.79 3.66
N ASN A 263 -13.25 -9.99 3.39
CA ASN A 263 -13.06 -11.13 4.28
C ASN A 263 -11.60 -11.58 4.30
N ILE A 264 -11.19 -12.16 5.42
CA ILE A 264 -9.87 -12.76 5.59
C ILE A 264 -9.94 -14.21 5.11
N LYS A 265 -8.98 -14.59 4.28
CA LYS A 265 -8.79 -15.99 3.84
C LYS A 265 -8.13 -16.82 4.94
N GLN A 266 -8.40 -18.12 4.97
CA GLN A 266 -7.84 -19.01 5.99
C GLN A 266 -6.31 -19.03 5.97
N GLU A 267 -5.70 -18.97 4.78
CA GLU A 267 -4.24 -18.94 4.62
C GLU A 267 -3.64 -17.67 5.27
N SER A 268 -4.24 -16.52 5.01
CA SER A 268 -3.85 -15.25 5.61
C SER A 268 -4.04 -15.24 7.13
N TRP A 269 -5.14 -15.80 7.63
CA TRP A 269 -5.40 -15.97 9.06
C TRP A 269 -4.29 -16.76 9.76
N ASN A 270 -3.91 -17.90 9.17
CA ASN A 270 -2.87 -18.78 9.73
C ASN A 270 -1.50 -18.09 9.79
N LEU A 271 -1.27 -17.08 8.94
CA LEU A 271 -0.04 -16.27 8.91
C LEU A 271 -0.12 -15.02 9.79
N GLY A 272 -1.27 -14.75 10.43
CA GLY A 272 -1.44 -13.70 11.42
C GLY A 272 -2.20 -12.46 10.93
N SER A 273 -2.83 -12.51 9.75
CA SER A 273 -3.76 -11.48 9.29
C SER A 273 -5.11 -11.70 9.95
N THR A 274 -5.51 -10.86 10.91
CA THR A 274 -6.81 -10.99 11.61
C THR A 274 -7.62 -9.71 11.64
N LYS A 275 -7.10 -8.62 11.06
CA LYS A 275 -7.74 -7.30 11.05
C LYS A 275 -8.26 -6.94 9.67
N VAL A 276 -9.40 -6.26 9.65
CA VAL A 276 -10.09 -5.83 8.43
C VAL A 276 -10.34 -4.33 8.48
N ASN A 277 -10.11 -3.63 7.37
CA ASN A 277 -10.59 -2.25 7.22
C ASN A 277 -12.07 -2.20 6.84
N CYS A 278 -12.82 -1.37 7.57
CA CYS A 278 -14.13 -0.88 7.14
C CYS A 278 -13.91 0.36 6.27
N LYS A 279 -14.49 0.36 5.07
CA LYS A 279 -14.17 1.32 4.01
C LYS A 279 -15.44 1.94 3.45
N ILE A 280 -15.44 3.25 3.24
CA ILE A 280 -16.53 3.95 2.54
C ILE A 280 -16.03 4.39 1.18
N GLY A 281 -16.82 4.16 0.14
CA GLY A 281 -16.53 4.61 -1.22
C GLY A 281 -17.74 4.47 -2.12
N GLN A 282 -17.51 4.56 -3.42
CA GLN A 282 -18.54 4.43 -4.44
C GLN A 282 -18.06 3.56 -5.60
N LYS A 283 -18.91 2.67 -6.11
CA LYS A 283 -18.70 1.96 -7.37
C LYS A 283 -19.30 2.76 -8.54
N LEU A 284 -18.73 2.58 -9.72
CA LEU A 284 -19.37 3.01 -10.97
C LEU A 284 -20.70 2.26 -11.17
N GLU A 285 -21.68 2.93 -11.78
CA GLU A 285 -23.02 2.36 -12.00
C GLU A 285 -23.00 1.11 -12.89
N ASP A 286 -22.06 1.05 -13.83
CA ASP A 286 -21.82 -0.10 -14.72
C ASP A 286 -21.02 -1.24 -14.06
N GLY A 287 -20.57 -1.06 -12.81
CA GLY A 287 -19.74 -2.02 -12.09
C GLY A 287 -18.31 -2.17 -12.62
N SER A 288 -17.86 -1.33 -13.56
CA SER A 288 -16.53 -1.43 -14.20
C SER A 288 -15.36 -1.03 -13.27
N GLY A 289 -15.66 -0.50 -12.09
CA GLY A 289 -14.64 -0.11 -11.11
C GLY A 289 -15.19 0.83 -10.04
N LEU A 290 -14.30 1.63 -9.48
CA LEU A 290 -14.58 2.60 -8.43
C LEU A 290 -14.78 3.99 -9.02
N GLN A 291 -15.69 4.74 -8.41
CA GLN A 291 -15.92 6.15 -8.68
C GLN A 291 -15.05 6.98 -7.73
N SER A 292 -14.47 8.08 -8.22
CA SER A 292 -13.72 9.01 -7.35
C SER A 292 -14.67 9.74 -6.41
N ILE A 293 -14.24 9.87 -5.16
CA ILE A 293 -14.84 10.75 -4.15
C ILE A 293 -13.80 11.78 -3.71
N THR A 294 -14.26 12.90 -3.17
CA THR A 294 -13.40 13.97 -2.63
C THR A 294 -13.94 14.44 -1.29
N ASN A 295 -13.05 14.99 -0.47
CA ASN A 295 -13.29 15.36 0.92
C ASN A 295 -13.56 14.15 1.82
N SER A 296 -13.25 14.30 3.10
CA SER A 296 -13.49 13.24 4.08
C SER A 296 -14.97 13.14 4.44
N VAL A 297 -15.45 11.93 4.71
CA VAL A 297 -16.79 11.64 5.28
C VAL A 297 -16.82 11.77 6.80
N LYS A 298 -15.69 12.13 7.45
CA LYS A 298 -15.60 12.28 8.90
C LYS A 298 -16.43 13.44 9.42
N GLY A 299 -17.31 13.16 10.39
CA GLY A 299 -18.11 14.18 11.07
C GLY A 299 -18.98 15.03 10.14
N VAL A 300 -19.28 14.53 8.94
CA VAL A 300 -20.06 15.25 7.93
C VAL A 300 -21.54 15.21 8.30
N GLY A 301 -21.93 16.08 9.22
CA GLY A 301 -23.28 16.60 9.27
C GLY A 301 -23.47 17.66 8.18
N GLY A 302 -23.54 17.26 6.90
CA GLY A 302 -24.08 18.11 5.82
C GLY A 302 -23.12 18.72 4.77
N GLY A 303 -22.07 18.03 4.30
CA GLY A 303 -21.16 18.63 3.30
C GLY A 303 -20.23 17.76 2.45
N ALA A 304 -20.34 16.43 2.42
CA ALA A 304 -19.56 15.59 1.50
C ALA A 304 -20.27 15.56 0.15
N ALA A 305 -19.76 16.29 -0.83
CA ALA A 305 -20.26 16.26 -2.19
C ALA A 305 -19.56 15.14 -2.97
N ALA A 306 -20.29 14.07 -3.30
CA ALA A 306 -19.88 13.18 -4.38
C ALA A 306 -19.82 13.99 -5.68
N THR A 307 -18.68 14.00 -6.36
CA THR A 307 -18.56 14.63 -7.68
C THR A 307 -19.32 13.79 -8.69
N SER A 308 -20.46 14.32 -9.15
CA SER A 308 -21.13 13.83 -10.36
C SER A 308 -20.33 14.30 -11.57
N THR A 309 -19.50 13.45 -12.15
CA THR A 309 -18.90 13.72 -13.45
C THR A 309 -19.99 13.59 -14.50
N SER A 310 -20.59 14.72 -14.90
CA SER A 310 -21.46 14.79 -16.07
C SER A 310 -20.65 14.48 -17.33
N ALA A 311 -21.06 13.47 -18.10
CA ALA A 311 -20.55 13.23 -19.44
C ALA A 311 -20.78 14.48 -20.33
N PRO A 312 -19.87 14.80 -21.27
CA PRO A 312 -20.11 15.88 -22.24
C PRO A 312 -21.32 15.52 -23.12
N PRO A 313 -22.16 16.50 -23.51
CA PRO A 313 -23.28 16.22 -24.41
C PRO A 313 -22.73 15.74 -25.76
N ALA A 314 -23.35 14.69 -26.29
CA ALA A 314 -23.19 14.30 -27.68
C ALA A 314 -23.62 15.49 -28.56
N GLY A 315 -22.65 16.13 -29.21
CA GLY A 315 -22.91 17.16 -30.22
C GLY A 315 -23.55 16.51 -31.44
N GLY A 316 -24.68 17.10 -31.87
CA GLY A 316 -25.30 16.84 -33.17
C GLY A 316 -24.64 17.60 -34.32
#